data_AF-A0A5N6RR29-F1
#
_entry.id   AF-A0A5N6RR29-F1
#
_cell.length_a   1.000
_cell.length_b   1.000
_cell.length_c   1.000
_cell.angle_alpha   90.00
_cell.angle_beta   90.00
_cell.angle_gamma   90.00
#
_symmetry.space_group_name_H-M   'P 1'
#
loop_
_entity.id
_entity.type
_entity.pdbx_description
1 polymer ?
#
loop_
_entity_poly.entity_id
_entity_poly.type
_entity_poly.pdbx_seq_one_letter_code
_entity_poly.pdbx_strand_id
1 'polypeptide(L)'
;MSSSYGHGLAFFLASVGFELPPNSGASILGLFNTTTIYTPWNVSSHNGDNGNVWIVYNASTKNLSVSWSYQRTSDSQENTSLFYHIDLSKVLPEWVTIGFSAATGNDHVEKLTLLSWEFSSSMDIK
;
A
#
# COMPACT_ATOMS: atom_id res chain seq x y z
N MET A 1 8.45 -18.55 -19.87
CA MET A 1 7.06 -18.47 -19.38
C MET A 1 7.01 -17.32 -18.41
N SER A 2 6.51 -16.15 -18.84
CA SER A 2 6.41 -14.96 -18.01
C SER A 2 5.18 -15.12 -17.13
N SER A 3 5.37 -15.15 -15.81
CA SER A 3 4.26 -15.20 -14.87
C SER A 3 3.61 -13.83 -14.78
N SER A 4 2.49 -13.67 -15.48
CA SER A 4 1.63 -12.49 -15.44
C SER A 4 0.82 -12.49 -14.13
N TYR A 5 1.42 -12.00 -13.04
CA TYR A 5 0.69 -11.75 -11.78
C TYR A 5 -0.03 -10.39 -11.84
N GLY A 6 -1.22 -10.31 -11.25
CA GLY A 6 -2.17 -9.21 -11.41
C GLY A 6 -1.66 -7.86 -10.93
N HIS A 7 -2.29 -6.79 -11.42
CA HIS A 7 -1.77 -5.44 -11.31
C HIS A 7 -1.90 -4.81 -9.88
N GLY A 8 -2.27 -5.60 -8.86
CA GLY A 8 -2.13 -5.25 -7.45
C GLY A 8 -3.13 -4.22 -6.90
N LEU A 9 -3.02 -3.99 -5.59
CA LEU A 9 -3.71 -2.94 -4.82
C LEU A 9 -2.66 -1.94 -4.32
N ALA A 10 -3.00 -0.66 -4.34
CA ALA A 10 -2.21 0.41 -3.75
C ALA A 10 -3.04 1.28 -2.83
N PHE A 11 -2.44 1.68 -1.71
CA PHE A 11 -2.88 2.78 -0.87
C PHE A 11 -2.02 4.00 -1.19
N PHE A 12 -2.61 5.19 -1.33
CA PHE A 12 -1.87 6.40 -1.66
C PHE A 12 -2.29 7.62 -0.85
N LEU A 13 -1.33 8.53 -0.69
CA LEU A 13 -1.49 9.90 -0.21
C LEU A 13 -1.09 10.83 -1.37
N ALA A 14 -2.01 11.66 -1.83
CA ALA A 14 -1.78 12.58 -2.95
C ALA A 14 -2.27 14.00 -2.63
N SER A 15 -1.81 14.98 -3.39
CA SER A 15 -2.33 16.36 -3.29
C SER A 15 -3.82 16.40 -3.64
N VAL A 16 -4.58 17.27 -3.00
CA VAL A 16 -6.01 17.47 -3.35
C VAL A 16 -6.12 17.93 -4.80
N GLY A 17 -6.99 17.28 -5.57
CA GLY A 17 -7.15 17.52 -7.01
C GLY A 17 -6.18 16.76 -7.91
N PHE A 18 -5.42 15.81 -7.36
CA PHE A 18 -4.60 14.90 -8.16
C PHE A 18 -5.49 14.00 -9.03
N GLU A 19 -5.45 14.24 -10.34
CA GLU A 19 -6.02 13.33 -11.34
C GLU A 19 -4.98 12.25 -11.66
N LEU A 20 -5.37 10.98 -11.51
CA LEU A 20 -4.54 9.87 -12.00
C LEU A 20 -4.36 10.05 -13.51
N PRO A 21 -3.12 10.08 -14.03
CA PRO A 21 -2.90 10.30 -15.44
C PRO A 21 -3.58 9.19 -16.26
N PRO A 22 -4.22 9.53 -17.40
CA PRO A 22 -4.86 8.54 -18.25
C PRO A 22 -3.83 7.48 -18.70
N ASN A 23 -4.23 6.20 -18.68
CA ASN A 23 -3.41 5.00 -18.93
C ASN A 23 -2.45 4.56 -17.80
N SER A 24 -2.79 4.81 -16.53
CA SER A 24 -2.09 4.22 -15.37
C SER A 24 -2.33 2.70 -15.20
N GLY A 25 -2.81 2.01 -16.25
CA GLY A 25 -3.13 0.57 -16.27
C GLY A 25 -1.93 -0.37 -16.47
N ALA A 26 -0.71 0.13 -16.46
CA ALA A 26 0.50 -0.69 -16.58
C ALA A 26 1.47 -0.39 -15.43
N SER A 27 1.58 -1.36 -14.52
CA SER A 27 2.70 -1.71 -13.61
C SER A 27 3.50 -0.63 -12.87
N ILE A 28 3.13 0.66 -12.92
CA ILE A 28 4.04 1.72 -12.47
C ILE A 28 3.41 2.82 -11.61
N LEU A 29 2.08 2.80 -11.40
CA LEU A 29 1.32 3.62 -10.44
C LEU A 29 1.67 5.12 -10.31
N GLY A 30 2.44 5.71 -11.23
CA GLY A 30 2.82 7.12 -11.24
C GLY A 30 3.60 7.63 -10.02
N LEU A 31 4.05 6.76 -9.11
CA LEU A 31 4.57 7.11 -7.79
C LEU A 31 6.08 6.86 -7.69
N PHE A 32 6.90 7.62 -8.43
CA PHE A 32 8.35 7.61 -8.21
C PHE A 32 8.86 8.97 -7.77
N ASN A 33 9.18 9.07 -6.49
CA ASN A 33 10.30 9.89 -6.07
C ASN A 33 11.13 9.17 -4.97
N THR A 34 12.25 8.61 -5.41
CA THR A 34 13.52 8.39 -4.68
C THR A 34 13.74 7.28 -3.65
N THR A 35 12.80 6.40 -3.28
CA THR A 35 13.19 5.19 -2.50
C THR A 35 12.09 4.13 -2.47
N THR A 36 12.44 2.90 -2.84
CA THR A 36 11.54 1.75 -2.78
C THR A 36 12.06 0.78 -1.74
N ILE A 37 11.27 0.55 -0.69
CA ILE A 37 11.47 -0.57 0.23
C ILE A 37 10.44 -1.63 -0.09
N TYR A 38 10.89 -2.86 -0.29
CA TYR A 38 10.03 -4.00 -0.57
C TYR A 38 10.51 -5.21 0.22
N THR A 39 9.58 -6.13 0.49
CA THR A 39 9.88 -7.47 0.96
C THR A 39 9.20 -8.45 0.01
N PRO A 40 9.81 -9.63 -0.25
CA PRO A 40 9.11 -10.70 -0.93
C PRO A 40 7.81 -11.04 -0.21
N TRP A 41 6.74 -11.24 -0.98
CA TRP A 41 5.44 -11.65 -0.47
C TRP A 41 4.91 -12.79 -1.33
N ASN A 42 4.59 -13.93 -0.71
CA ASN A 42 4.09 -15.11 -1.41
C ASN A 42 2.56 -15.14 -1.41
N VAL A 43 1.95 -14.38 -2.33
CA VAL A 43 0.49 -14.27 -2.47
C VAL A 43 -0.19 -15.65 -2.63
N SER A 44 0.48 -16.60 -3.29
CA SER A 44 -0.08 -17.93 -3.55
C SER A 44 -0.38 -18.73 -2.28
N SER A 45 0.42 -18.53 -1.23
CA SER A 45 0.26 -19.19 0.08
C SER A 45 -0.95 -18.69 0.87
N HIS A 46 -1.50 -17.53 0.51
CA HIS A 46 -2.59 -16.86 1.24
C HIS A 46 -3.88 -16.72 0.41
N ASN A 47 -3.99 -17.47 -0.70
CA ASN A 47 -5.12 -17.35 -1.60
C ASN A 47 -6.46 -17.66 -0.90
N GLY A 48 -7.42 -16.73 -1.01
CA GLY A 48 -8.74 -16.84 -0.39
C GLY A 48 -8.75 -16.60 1.12
N ASP A 49 -7.65 -16.13 1.71
CA ASP A 49 -7.58 -15.70 3.09
C ASP A 49 -7.73 -14.18 3.22
N ASN A 50 -8.29 -13.74 4.33
CA ASN A 50 -8.47 -12.33 4.61
C ASN A 50 -7.17 -11.76 5.19
N GLY A 51 -6.55 -10.86 4.44
CA GLY A 51 -5.42 -10.06 4.90
C GLY A 51 -5.89 -8.80 5.63
N ASN A 52 -5.34 -8.54 6.81
CA ASN A 52 -5.44 -7.26 7.49
C ASN A 52 -4.14 -6.50 7.26
N VAL A 53 -4.24 -5.19 7.00
CA VAL A 53 -3.09 -4.32 6.76
C VAL A 53 -3.18 -3.11 7.68
N TRP A 54 -2.07 -2.77 8.32
CA TRP A 54 -1.93 -1.57 9.15
C TRP A 54 -0.86 -0.67 8.55
N ILE A 55 -1.22 0.60 8.37
CA ILE A 55 -0.31 1.65 7.92
C ILE A 55 -0.25 2.67 9.05
N VAL A 56 0.94 2.85 9.64
CA VAL A 56 1.14 3.70 10.81
C VAL A 56 2.25 4.69 10.52
N TYR A 57 1.97 5.97 10.71
CA TYR A 57 2.97 7.02 10.62
C TYR A 57 3.15 7.71 11.97
N ASN A 58 4.38 7.75 12.47
CA ASN A 58 4.74 8.51 13.66
C ASN A 58 5.50 9.78 13.25
N ALA A 59 4.85 10.95 13.41
CA ALA A 59 5.41 12.24 13.01
C ALA A 59 6.65 12.66 13.83
N SER A 60 6.73 12.24 15.10
CA SER A 60 7.87 12.56 15.99
C SER A 60 9.14 11.83 15.56
N THR A 61 9.02 10.57 15.14
CA THR A 61 10.16 9.76 14.66
C THR A 61 10.31 9.78 13.15
N LYS A 62 9.35 10.37 12.42
CA LYS A 62 9.27 10.40 10.96
C LYS A 62 9.30 8.99 10.36
N ASN A 63 8.64 8.05 11.04
CA ASN A 63 8.68 6.64 10.67
C ASN A 63 7.31 6.21 10.14
N LEU A 64 7.29 5.80 8.88
CA LEU A 64 6.15 5.16 8.22
C LEU A 64 6.36 3.66 8.25
N SER A 65 5.50 2.93 8.95
CA SER A 65 5.50 1.48 8.98
C SER A 65 4.25 0.90 8.33
N VAL A 66 4.44 -0.23 7.66
CA VAL A 66 3.37 -1.05 7.09
C VAL A 66 3.55 -2.44 7.64
N SER A 67 2.48 -3.02 8.17
CA SER A 67 2.46 -4.42 8.58
C SER A 67 1.17 -5.08 8.12
N TRP A 68 1.22 -6.39 7.92
CA TRP A 68 0.06 -7.16 7.52
C TRP A 68 0.01 -8.51 8.24
N SER A 69 -1.16 -9.10 8.27
CA SER A 69 -1.34 -10.46 8.75
C SER A 69 -2.53 -11.10 8.07
N TYR A 70 -2.54 -12.43 8.03
CA TYR A 70 -3.62 -13.22 7.48
C TYR A 70 -4.34 -13.96 8.61
N GLN A 71 -5.64 -14.18 8.45
CA GLN A 71 -6.47 -14.76 9.51
C GLN A 71 -6.25 -16.27 9.68
N ARG A 72 -5.98 -17.02 8.60
CA ARG A 72 -5.91 -18.49 8.60
C ARG A 72 -4.54 -19.02 8.26
N THR A 73 -3.80 -18.31 7.44
CA THR A 73 -2.50 -18.69 6.90
C THR A 73 -1.42 -17.87 7.57
N SER A 74 -0.33 -18.49 7.97
CA SER A 74 0.77 -17.79 8.66
C SER A 74 2.06 -18.54 8.38
N ASP A 75 3.06 -17.83 7.87
CA ASP A 75 4.40 -18.35 7.71
C ASP A 75 5.33 -17.55 8.61
N SER A 76 6.02 -18.24 9.53
CA SER A 76 6.96 -17.60 10.45
C SER A 76 8.26 -17.16 9.78
N GLN A 77 8.52 -17.61 8.55
CA GLN A 77 9.66 -17.17 7.74
C GLN A 77 9.35 -15.91 6.93
N GLU A 78 8.10 -15.47 6.87
CA GLU A 78 7.72 -14.28 6.14
C GLU A 78 7.93 -13.01 6.95
N ASN A 79 8.60 -12.03 6.33
CA ASN A 79 8.62 -10.67 6.84
C ASN A 79 7.30 -9.99 6.52
N THR A 80 6.45 -9.86 7.54
CA THR A 80 5.11 -9.27 7.44
C THR A 80 5.08 -7.79 7.84
N SER A 81 6.24 -7.13 7.86
CA SER A 81 6.35 -5.71 8.15
C SER A 81 7.50 -5.04 7.42
N LEU A 82 7.32 -3.76 7.11
CA LEU A 82 8.29 -2.86 6.51
C LEU A 82 8.20 -1.51 7.20
N PHE A 83 9.29 -0.77 7.22
CA PHE A 83 9.28 0.61 7.70
C PHE A 83 10.23 1.48 6.88
N TYR A 84 9.93 2.77 6.84
CA TYR A 84 10.76 3.76 6.15
C TYR A 84 10.74 5.09 6.91
N HIS A 85 11.92 5.70 7.02
CA HIS A 85 12.05 7.02 7.65
C HIS A 85 11.83 8.10 6.60
N ILE A 86 10.68 8.76 6.65
CA ILE A 86 10.27 9.82 5.73
C ILE A 86 9.57 10.95 6.47
N ASP A 87 9.96 12.19 6.14
CA ASP A 87 9.30 13.38 6.67
C ASP A 87 8.13 13.78 5.75
N LEU A 88 6.92 13.30 6.06
CA LEU A 88 5.74 13.53 5.21
C LEU A 88 5.46 15.03 4.98
N SER A 89 5.81 15.90 5.95
CA SER A 89 5.63 17.35 5.83
C SER A 89 6.48 18.02 4.74
N LYS A 90 7.55 17.35 4.30
CA LYS A 90 8.43 17.85 3.23
C LYS A 90 8.05 17.36 1.84
N VAL A 91 7.25 16.29 1.76
CA VAL A 91 6.93 15.61 0.50
C VAL A 91 5.45 15.70 0.12
N LEU A 92 4.58 16.01 1.08
CA LEU A 92 3.16 16.20 0.87
C LEU A 92 2.73 17.63 1.26
N PRO A 93 1.74 18.21 0.58
CA PRO A 93 1.12 19.47 1.00
C PRO A 93 0.33 19.28 2.30
N GLU A 94 -0.11 20.39 2.88
CA GLU A 94 -0.94 20.42 4.10
C GLU A 94 -2.26 19.63 3.93
N TRP A 95 -2.86 19.69 2.74
CA TRP A 95 -4.11 19.00 2.41
C TRP A 95 -3.85 17.86 1.44
N VAL A 96 -4.22 16.66 1.87
CA VAL A 96 -4.03 15.43 1.09
C VAL A 96 -5.33 14.68 0.88
N THR A 97 -5.39 13.93 -0.20
CA THR A 97 -6.39 12.91 -0.48
C THR A 97 -5.79 11.54 -0.17
N ILE A 98 -6.56 10.73 0.55
CA ILE A 98 -6.25 9.33 0.82
C ILE A 98 -7.14 8.47 -0.07
N GLY A 99 -6.57 7.45 -0.70
CA GLY A 99 -7.33 6.57 -1.56
C GLY A 99 -6.70 5.22 -1.80
N PHE A 100 -7.48 4.37 -2.45
CA PHE A 100 -7.07 3.06 -2.93
C PHE A 100 -7.12 3.05 -4.45
N SER A 101 -6.14 2.40 -5.07
CA SER A 101 -6.13 2.11 -6.51
C SER A 101 -5.91 0.61 -6.69
N ALA A 102 -6.57 0.01 -7.68
CA ALA A 102 -6.44 -1.40 -7.98
C ALA A 102 -6.44 -1.59 -9.49
N ALA A 103 -5.70 -2.59 -9.95
CA ALA A 103 -5.75 -3.01 -11.34
C ALA A 103 -5.68 -4.55 -11.43
N THR A 104 -6.20 -5.11 -12.50
CA THR A 104 -6.27 -6.57 -12.73
C THR A 104 -5.64 -6.95 -14.06
N GLY A 105 -4.85 -8.03 -14.10
CA GLY A 105 -4.16 -8.52 -15.29
C GLY A 105 -5.12 -8.91 -16.43
N ASN A 106 -4.63 -8.88 -17.67
CA ASN A 106 -5.44 -9.24 -18.85
C ASN A 106 -5.84 -10.73 -18.88
N ASP A 107 -4.94 -11.62 -18.45
CA ASP A 107 -5.13 -13.06 -18.57
C ASP A 107 -5.64 -13.73 -17.30
N HIS A 108 -5.51 -13.07 -16.14
CA HIS A 108 -5.90 -13.58 -14.81
C HIS A 108 -6.67 -12.50 -14.05
N VAL A 109 -7.95 -12.77 -13.75
CA VAL A 109 -8.78 -11.89 -12.94
C VAL A 109 -8.52 -12.18 -11.46
N GLU A 110 -7.75 -11.31 -10.82
CA GLU A 110 -7.61 -11.30 -9.36
C GLU A 110 -8.79 -10.53 -8.76
N LYS A 111 -9.60 -11.20 -7.93
CA LYS A 111 -10.70 -10.54 -7.24
C LYS A 111 -10.16 -9.84 -5.99
N LEU A 112 -9.99 -8.53 -6.08
CA LEU A 112 -9.68 -7.69 -4.93
C LEU A 112 -10.97 -7.17 -4.28
N THR A 113 -11.16 -7.44 -2.99
CA THR A 113 -12.31 -6.93 -2.23
C THR A 113 -11.82 -6.25 -0.96
N LEU A 114 -12.07 -4.94 -0.84
CA LEU A 114 -11.87 -4.20 0.41
C LEU A 114 -13.09 -4.45 1.30
N LEU A 115 -12.93 -5.23 2.37
CA LEU A 115 -14.03 -5.57 3.29
C LEU A 115 -14.39 -4.41 4.21
N SER A 116 -13.37 -3.76 4.77
CA SER A 116 -13.50 -2.58 5.61
C SER A 116 -12.20 -1.79 5.59
N TRP A 117 -12.28 -0.51 5.90
CA TRP A 117 -11.12 0.34 6.15
C TRP A 117 -11.48 1.39 7.19
N GLU A 118 -10.48 1.81 7.94
CA GLU A 118 -10.58 2.89 8.92
C GLU A 118 -9.33 3.76 8.80
N PHE A 119 -9.50 5.05 9.04
CA PHE A 119 -8.40 6.01 9.09
C PHE A 119 -8.55 6.89 10.32
N SER A 120 -7.45 7.04 11.06
CA SER A 120 -7.36 7.96 12.18
C SER A 120 -6.08 8.78 12.07
N SER A 121 -6.20 10.06 12.42
CA SER A 121 -5.07 10.99 12.49
C SER A 121 -5.23 11.84 13.74
N SER A 122 -4.14 11.96 14.49
CA SER A 122 -4.06 12.80 15.67
C SER A 122 -2.92 13.79 15.51
N MET A 123 -3.11 14.99 16.07
CA MET A 123 -2.08 16.01 16.16
C MET A 123 -1.83 16.30 17.64
N ASP A 124 -0.65 15.93 18.13
CA ASP A 124 -0.19 16.37 19.46
C ASP A 124 0.29 17.81 19.34
N ILE A 125 -0.58 18.75 19.71
CA ILE A 125 -0.22 20.15 19.89
C ILE A 125 0.47 20.24 21.25
N LYS A 126 1.78 20.51 21.24
CA LYS A 126 2.55 20.72 22.47
C LYS A 126 2.51 22.19 22.89
#